data_AF-A0A2V8LT63-F1
#
_entry.id   AF-A0A2V8LT63-F1
#
_cell.length_a   1.000
_cell.length_b   1.000
_cell.length_c   1.000
_cell.angle_alpha   90.00
_cell.angle_beta   90.00
_cell.angle_gamma   90.00
#
_symmetry.space_group_name_H-M   'P 1'
#
loop_
_entity.id
_entity.type
_entity.pdbx_description
1 polymer ?
#
loop_
_entity_poly.entity_id
_entity_poly.type
_entity_poly.pdbx_seq_one_letter_code
_entity_poly.pdbx_strand_id
1 'polypeptide(L)'
;MQGRSATKVVVASTVMLSFISFWRAAAIVLNDLGSSAYYVPGIAEQAVGKAAPWFILAIMLFSYAVRAVYIESCSMFVRGGVYRVVHEAMGGTLAKFSVSALMFDYVLTGPISGVSAGLYFAGLINEFGEYVHRPELQVSANYFAAGFAILITAYFWRKNIIGIPESSEKALRIMQITTSMVVILIVWCILTIARMGHNPVPWPTPGNLHLSDDALGWLKATVAPSITAIAILIGLGHSLLAMSGEESMAQVYREMAAPKLKNLERAGFI
;
A
#
# COMPACT_ATOMS: atom_id res chain seq x y z
N MET A 1 34.76 51.59 33.75
CA MET A 1 34.71 50.47 32.78
C MET A 1 33.57 49.54 33.19
N GLN A 2 32.38 49.69 32.59
CA GLN A 2 31.23 48.82 32.87
C GLN A 2 31.35 47.55 32.00
N GLY A 3 31.48 46.40 32.66
CA GLY A 3 31.56 45.10 32.00
C GLY A 3 30.25 44.79 31.29
N ARG A 4 30.29 44.64 29.96
CA ARG A 4 29.17 44.14 29.17
C ARG A 4 28.84 42.72 29.63
N SER A 5 27.67 42.56 30.25
CA SER A 5 27.08 41.25 30.49
C SER A 5 26.78 40.60 29.14
N ALA A 6 27.52 39.54 28.80
CA ALA A 6 27.27 38.76 27.60
C ALA A 6 25.92 38.06 27.75
N THR A 7 24.93 38.47 26.97
CA THR A 7 23.63 37.79 26.89
C THR A 7 23.86 36.34 26.46
N LYS A 8 23.65 35.39 27.37
CA LYS A 8 23.63 33.97 27.04
C LYS A 8 22.39 33.69 26.20
N VAL A 9 22.55 33.77 24.89
CA VAL A 9 21.55 33.30 23.93
C VAL A 9 21.68 31.78 23.87
N VAL A 10 20.76 31.09 24.55
CA VAL A 10 20.56 29.66 24.34
C VAL A 10 19.73 29.52 23.07
N VAL A 11 20.41 29.31 21.94
CA VAL A 11 19.75 28.84 20.73
C VAL A 11 19.39 27.39 21.00
N ALA A 12 18.14 27.15 21.37
CA ALA A 12 17.56 25.81 21.29
C ALA A 12 17.43 25.47 19.80
N SER A 13 18.55 25.13 19.15
CA SER A 13 18.52 24.44 17.87
C SER A 13 17.72 23.19 18.13
N THR A 14 16.58 23.04 17.44
CA THR A 14 15.74 21.86 17.55
C THR A 14 16.65 20.65 17.37
N VAL A 15 16.87 19.95 18.48
CA VAL A 15 17.74 18.79 18.60
C VAL A 15 17.53 17.91 17.38
N MET A 16 18.61 17.62 16.65
CA MET A 16 18.77 16.47 15.74
C MET A 16 17.47 15.66 15.53
N LEU A 17 16.53 16.19 14.76
CA LEU A 17 15.63 15.30 14.03
C LEU A 17 16.56 14.68 13.01
N SER A 18 16.88 13.39 13.13
CA SER A 18 17.62 12.69 12.09
C SER A 18 16.74 12.72 10.86
N PHE A 19 16.87 13.77 10.05
CA PHE A 19 16.08 13.92 8.86
C PHE A 19 16.41 12.73 7.98
N ILE A 20 15.39 11.95 7.64
CA ILE A 20 15.56 10.87 6.69
C ILE A 20 15.83 11.50 5.34
N SER A 21 16.88 10.99 4.68
CA SER A 21 17.18 11.36 3.30
C SER A 21 15.97 11.09 2.42
N PHE A 22 15.84 11.84 1.33
CA PHE A 22 14.86 11.63 0.28
C PHE A 22 14.64 10.14 -0.07
N TRP A 23 15.73 9.39 -0.33
CA TRP A 23 15.65 7.97 -0.71
C TRP A 23 15.07 7.07 0.38
N ARG A 24 15.35 7.36 1.65
CA ARG A 24 14.78 6.63 2.80
C ARG A 24 13.30 6.95 2.97
N ALA A 25 12.90 8.20 2.76
CA ALA A 25 11.50 8.61 2.78
C ALA A 25 10.71 7.98 1.63
N ALA A 26 11.24 8.03 0.42
CA ALA A 26 10.67 7.38 -0.76
C ALA A 26 10.59 5.86 -0.56
N ALA A 27 11.57 5.22 0.08
CA ALA A 27 11.54 3.79 0.37
C ALA A 27 10.41 3.38 1.31
N ILE A 28 10.09 4.21 2.31
CA ILE A 28 8.96 3.94 3.20
C ILE A 28 7.65 4.02 2.40
N VAL A 29 7.47 5.12 1.66
CA VAL A 29 6.26 5.35 0.84
C VAL A 29 6.07 4.27 -0.24
N LEU A 30 7.14 3.93 -0.97
CA LEU A 30 7.09 2.95 -2.05
C LEU A 30 6.91 1.52 -1.55
N ASN A 31 7.42 1.17 -0.36
CA ASN A 31 7.14 -0.14 0.21
C ASN A 31 5.69 -0.27 0.66
N ASP A 32 5.08 0.82 1.12
CA ASP A 32 3.68 0.83 1.54
C ASP A 32 2.77 0.71 0.30
N LEU A 33 2.90 1.64 -0.65
CA LEU A 33 2.20 1.62 -1.94
C LEU A 33 2.44 0.33 -2.74
N GLY A 34 3.70 -0.10 -2.84
CA GLY A 34 4.12 -1.22 -3.68
C GLY A 34 3.75 -2.59 -3.13
N SER A 35 3.41 -2.71 -1.84
CA SER A 35 3.02 -3.99 -1.26
C SER A 35 1.70 -4.52 -1.84
N SER A 36 0.75 -3.62 -2.11
CA SER A 36 -0.57 -3.95 -2.66
C SER A 36 -0.51 -4.45 -4.10
N ALA A 37 0.50 -4.02 -4.87
CA ALA A 37 0.70 -4.42 -6.25
C ALA A 37 0.85 -5.94 -6.45
N TYR A 38 1.27 -6.69 -5.42
CA TYR A 38 1.47 -8.13 -5.51
C TYR A 38 0.18 -8.95 -5.36
N TYR A 39 -0.77 -8.47 -4.55
CA TYR A 39 -1.99 -9.22 -4.27
C TYR A 39 -3.25 -8.65 -4.90
N VAL A 40 -3.32 -7.34 -5.13
CA VAL A 40 -4.51 -6.70 -5.71
C VAL A 40 -4.85 -7.23 -7.10
N PRO A 41 -3.90 -7.48 -8.03
CA PRO A 41 -4.23 -8.08 -9.32
C PRO A 41 -4.95 -9.42 -9.21
N GLY A 42 -4.50 -10.29 -8.28
CA GLY A 42 -5.13 -11.59 -8.04
C GLY A 42 -6.54 -11.46 -7.45
N ILE A 43 -6.71 -10.57 -6.47
CA ILE A 43 -8.03 -10.31 -5.86
C ILE A 43 -9.00 -9.72 -6.90
N ALA A 44 -8.55 -8.74 -7.68
CA ALA A 44 -9.35 -8.09 -8.70
C ALA A 44 -9.71 -9.04 -9.85
N GLU A 45 -8.78 -9.89 -10.29
CA GLU A 45 -9.05 -10.93 -11.31
C GLU A 45 -10.06 -11.97 -10.80
N GLN A 46 -9.95 -12.39 -9.53
CA GLN A 46 -10.92 -13.31 -8.93
C GLN A 46 -12.32 -12.68 -8.77
N ALA A 47 -12.38 -11.36 -8.59
CA ALA A 47 -13.63 -10.63 -8.39
C ALA A 47 -14.33 -10.22 -9.68
N VAL A 48 -13.58 -9.79 -10.70
CA VAL A 48 -14.10 -9.12 -11.91
C VAL A 48 -13.79 -9.91 -13.19
N GLY A 49 -12.91 -10.91 -13.10
CA GLY A 49 -12.42 -11.70 -14.23
C GLY A 49 -11.28 -11.03 -14.97
N LYS A 50 -11.01 -11.49 -16.20
CA LYS A 50 -9.86 -11.09 -17.01
C LYS A 50 -9.83 -9.61 -17.42
N ALA A 51 -10.92 -8.87 -17.21
CA ALA A 51 -10.99 -7.43 -17.44
C ALA A 51 -10.44 -6.59 -16.25
N ALA A 52 -10.05 -7.23 -15.14
CA ALA A 52 -9.51 -6.57 -13.94
C ALA A 52 -8.40 -5.53 -14.20
N PRO A 53 -7.44 -5.73 -15.14
CA PRO A 53 -6.38 -4.75 -15.37
C PRO A 53 -6.90 -3.35 -15.75
N TRP A 54 -8.07 -3.25 -16.39
CA TRP A 54 -8.68 -1.96 -16.73
C TRP A 54 -9.17 -1.19 -15.49
N PHE A 55 -9.71 -1.92 -14.50
CA PHE A 55 -10.16 -1.31 -13.25
C PHE A 55 -8.99 -0.86 -12.39
N ILE A 56 -7.92 -1.67 -12.34
CA ILE A 56 -6.66 -1.28 -11.69
C ILE A 56 -6.09 -0.04 -12.37
N LEU A 57 -6.03 0.00 -13.70
CA LEU A 57 -5.56 1.17 -14.44
C LEU A 57 -6.39 2.42 -14.12
N ALA A 58 -7.72 2.30 -14.07
CA ALA A 58 -8.59 3.42 -13.72
C ALA A 58 -8.33 3.95 -12.30
N ILE A 59 -8.14 3.05 -11.32
CA ILE A 59 -7.78 3.42 -9.94
C ILE A 59 -6.39 4.07 -9.89
N MET A 60 -5.41 3.55 -10.63
CA MET A 60 -4.07 4.15 -10.73
C MET A 60 -4.09 5.56 -11.34
N LEU A 61 -4.93 5.79 -12.35
CA LEU A 61 -5.14 7.13 -12.89
C LEU A 61 -5.81 8.06 -11.87
N PHE A 62 -6.80 7.55 -11.12
CA PHE A 62 -7.45 8.29 -10.04
C PHE A 62 -6.47 8.63 -8.90
N SER A 63 -5.47 7.77 -8.64
CA SER A 63 -4.43 7.94 -7.62
C SER A 63 -3.69 9.26 -7.80
N TYR A 64 -3.39 9.66 -9.04
CA TYR A 64 -2.74 10.94 -9.32
C TYR A 64 -3.52 12.15 -8.81
N ALA A 65 -4.86 12.09 -8.81
CA ALA A 65 -5.70 13.16 -8.26
C ALA A 65 -5.62 13.18 -6.73
N VAL A 66 -5.65 12.01 -6.09
CA VAL A 66 -5.53 11.87 -4.63
C VAL A 66 -4.14 12.33 -4.16
N ARG A 67 -3.08 11.95 -4.87
CA ARG A 67 -1.71 12.43 -4.67
C ARG A 67 -1.62 13.96 -4.72
N ALA A 68 -2.29 14.60 -5.68
CA ALA A 68 -2.28 16.06 -5.79
C ALA A 68 -2.86 16.72 -4.52
N VAL A 69 -3.96 16.17 -3.99
CA VAL A 69 -4.57 16.62 -2.72
C VAL A 69 -3.60 16.42 -1.54
N TYR A 70 -2.87 15.30 -1.50
CA TYR A 70 -1.88 15.07 -0.44
C TYR A 70 -0.70 16.05 -0.51
N ILE A 71 -0.20 16.36 -1.71
CA ILE A 71 0.88 17.34 -1.90
C ILE A 71 0.42 18.74 -1.45
N GLU A 72 -0.80 19.15 -1.85
CA GLU A 72 -1.40 20.41 -1.43
C GLU A 72 -1.58 20.46 0.10
N SER A 73 -2.08 19.38 0.69
CA SER A 73 -2.25 19.22 2.14
C SER A 73 -0.93 19.40 2.91
N CYS A 74 0.18 18.86 2.37
CA CYS A 74 1.52 19.00 2.97
C CYS A 74 2.10 20.42 2.84
N SER A 75 1.59 21.23 1.90
CA SER A 75 1.98 22.63 1.72
C SER A 75 1.39 23.57 2.78
N MET A 76 0.39 23.13 3.53
CA MET A 76 -0.29 23.93 4.57
C MET A 76 0.59 24.19 5.81
N PHE A 77 1.80 23.63 5.88
CA PHE A 77 2.77 23.76 6.98
C PHE A 77 2.21 23.46 8.39
N VAL A 78 1.10 22.74 8.48
CA VAL A 78 0.50 22.32 9.75
C VAL A 78 1.39 21.26 10.38
N ARG A 79 1.80 21.49 11.63
CA ARG A 79 2.65 20.55 12.37
C ARG A 79 1.85 19.35 12.89
N GLY A 80 1.55 18.35 12.07
CA GLY A 80 0.90 17.11 12.53
C GLY A 80 0.63 16.13 11.39
N GLY A 81 0.15 14.94 11.72
CA GLY A 81 -0.32 13.96 10.72
C GLY A 81 -1.72 14.31 10.18
N VAL A 82 -2.33 13.35 9.49
CA VAL A 82 -3.64 13.48 8.83
C VAL A 82 -4.69 14.18 9.71
N TYR A 83 -4.78 13.81 11.00
CA TYR A 83 -5.71 14.44 11.94
C TYR A 83 -5.61 15.97 11.96
N ARG A 84 -4.40 16.49 12.15
CA ARG A 84 -4.18 17.92 12.37
C ARG A 84 -4.37 18.70 11.08
N VAL A 85 -3.93 18.13 9.96
CA VAL A 85 -4.11 18.73 8.64
C VAL A 85 -5.60 18.89 8.31
N VAL A 86 -6.39 17.83 8.50
CA VAL A 86 -7.85 17.89 8.28
C VAL A 86 -8.53 18.81 9.30
N HIS A 87 -8.06 18.82 10.56
CA HIS A 87 -8.62 19.69 11.59
C HIS A 87 -8.48 21.18 11.25
N GLU A 88 -7.29 21.60 10.83
CA GLU A 88 -7.03 23.00 10.46
C GLU A 88 -7.73 23.39 9.14
N ALA A 89 -7.84 22.46 8.18
CA ALA A 89 -8.44 22.75 6.88
C ALA A 89 -9.98 22.68 6.87
N MET A 90 -10.57 21.73 7.59
CA MET A 90 -11.99 21.35 7.46
C MET A 90 -12.74 21.22 8.81
N GLY A 91 -12.06 21.46 9.93
CA GLY A 91 -12.66 21.44 11.27
C GLY A 91 -12.68 20.08 11.97
N GLY A 92 -13.12 20.09 13.24
CA GLY A 92 -12.95 18.96 14.16
C GLY A 92 -13.76 17.71 13.86
N THR A 93 -14.97 17.84 13.29
CA THR A 93 -15.82 16.68 12.99
C THR A 93 -15.22 15.83 11.86
N LEU A 94 -14.80 16.48 10.78
CA LEU A 94 -14.19 15.81 9.63
C LEU A 94 -12.83 15.21 10.01
N ALA A 95 -12.04 15.89 10.84
CA ALA A 95 -10.78 15.35 11.34
C ALA A 95 -10.95 14.02 12.11
N LYS A 96 -11.97 13.92 12.97
CA LYS A 96 -12.28 12.68 13.69
C LYS A 96 -12.72 11.58 12.74
N PHE A 97 -13.57 11.90 11.75
CA PHE A 97 -14.00 10.94 10.74
C PHE A 97 -12.82 10.41 9.92
N SER A 98 -11.96 11.28 9.42
CA SER A 98 -10.77 10.91 8.64
C SER A 98 -9.80 10.03 9.44
N VAL A 99 -9.55 10.33 10.72
CA VAL A 99 -8.68 9.47 11.55
C VAL A 99 -9.31 8.13 11.85
N SER A 100 -10.61 8.07 12.10
CA SER A 100 -11.29 6.79 12.30
C SER A 100 -11.20 5.91 11.05
N ALA A 101 -11.39 6.49 9.87
CA ALA A 101 -11.22 5.79 8.60
C ALA A 101 -9.77 5.31 8.41
N LEU A 102 -8.79 6.15 8.70
CA LEU A 102 -7.36 5.81 8.63
C LEU A 102 -6.97 4.68 9.59
N MET A 103 -7.47 4.71 10.83
CA MET A 103 -7.23 3.65 11.82
C MET A 103 -7.89 2.34 11.41
N PHE A 104 -9.10 2.41 10.85
CA PHE A 104 -9.78 1.24 10.30
C PHE A 104 -8.99 0.61 9.15
N ASP A 105 -8.49 1.43 8.23
CA ASP A 105 -7.66 0.99 7.11
C ASP A 105 -6.40 0.25 7.60
N TYR A 106 -5.63 0.82 8.53
CA TYR A 106 -4.44 0.14 9.07
C TYR A 106 -4.74 -1.15 9.83
N VAL A 107 -5.87 -1.22 10.53
CA VAL A 107 -6.28 -2.43 11.25
C VAL A 107 -6.67 -3.55 10.28
N LEU A 108 -7.18 -3.22 9.09
CA LEU A 108 -7.56 -4.20 8.07
C LEU A 108 -6.40 -4.60 7.15
N THR A 109 -5.61 -3.64 6.69
CA THR A 109 -4.53 -3.87 5.71
C THR A 109 -3.42 -4.77 6.26
N GLY A 110 -3.10 -4.67 7.56
CA GLY A 110 -2.11 -5.53 8.22
C GLY A 110 -2.45 -7.03 8.13
N PRO A 111 -3.62 -7.46 8.66
CA PRO A 111 -4.07 -8.85 8.55
C PRO A 111 -4.26 -9.33 7.11
N ILE A 112 -4.83 -8.50 6.20
CA ILE A 112 -5.02 -8.88 4.80
C ILE A 112 -3.66 -9.18 4.14
N SER A 113 -2.66 -8.34 4.38
CA SER A 113 -1.29 -8.55 3.88
C SER A 113 -0.67 -9.81 4.48
N GLY A 114 -0.87 -10.06 5.78
CA GLY A 114 -0.37 -11.25 6.47
C GLY A 114 -0.97 -12.55 5.94
N VAL A 115 -2.29 -12.58 5.72
CA VAL A 115 -2.99 -13.75 5.17
C VAL A 115 -2.57 -13.99 3.72
N SER A 116 -2.48 -12.93 2.90
CA SER A 116 -2.06 -13.04 1.49
C SER A 116 -0.64 -13.59 1.38
N ALA A 117 0.30 -13.09 2.21
CA ALA A 117 1.65 -13.62 2.27
C ALA A 117 1.69 -15.10 2.70
N GLY A 118 0.84 -15.49 3.66
CA GLY A 118 0.69 -16.87 4.08
C GLY A 118 0.16 -17.79 2.98
N LEU A 119 -0.81 -17.31 2.18
CA LEU A 119 -1.34 -18.04 1.02
C LEU A 119 -0.27 -18.24 -0.06
N TYR A 120 0.54 -17.21 -0.35
CA TYR A 120 1.65 -17.34 -1.30
C TYR A 120 2.70 -18.35 -0.83
N PHE A 121 3.03 -18.35 0.46
CA PHE A 121 3.99 -19.29 1.00
C PHE A 121 3.44 -20.73 1.03
N ALA A 122 2.17 -20.91 1.37
CA ALA A 122 1.52 -22.21 1.30
C ALA A 122 1.44 -22.74 -0.14
N GLY A 123 1.11 -21.88 -1.11
CA GLY A 123 1.13 -22.22 -2.53
C GLY A 123 2.52 -22.69 -2.99
N LEU A 124 3.57 -21.95 -2.63
CA LEU A 124 4.95 -22.32 -2.94
C LEU A 124 5.36 -23.67 -2.34
N ILE A 125 4.97 -23.96 -1.08
CA ILE A 125 5.24 -25.25 -0.43
C ILE A 125 4.55 -26.38 -1.20
N ASN A 126 3.28 -26.18 -1.57
CA ASN A 126 2.48 -27.19 -2.25
C ASN A 126 3.04 -27.47 -3.66
N GLU A 127 3.34 -26.43 -4.44
CA GLU A 127 3.95 -26.57 -5.77
C GLU A 127 5.33 -27.25 -5.71
N PHE A 128 6.14 -26.91 -4.71
CA PHE A 128 7.43 -27.56 -4.51
C PHE A 128 7.28 -29.05 -4.11
N GLY A 129 6.32 -29.37 -3.26
CA GLY A 129 6.01 -30.74 -2.88
C GLY A 129 5.56 -31.60 -4.07
N GLU A 130 4.76 -31.02 -4.97
CA GLU A 130 4.36 -31.65 -6.23
C GLU A 130 5.56 -31.88 -7.16
N TYR A 131 6.43 -30.87 -7.33
CA TYR A 131 7.63 -30.99 -8.16
C TYR A 131 8.57 -32.10 -7.67
N VAL A 132 8.73 -32.25 -6.36
CA VAL A 132 9.57 -33.28 -5.72
C VAL A 132 8.84 -34.64 -5.60
N HIS A 133 7.62 -34.76 -6.14
CA HIS A 133 6.79 -35.97 -6.11
C HIS A 133 6.54 -36.49 -4.68
N ARG A 134 6.47 -35.58 -3.69
CA ARG A 134 6.15 -35.90 -2.30
C ARG A 134 4.82 -35.21 -1.92
N PRO A 135 3.68 -35.78 -2.32
CA PRO A 135 2.36 -35.19 -2.05
C PRO A 135 2.00 -35.16 -0.56
N GLU A 136 2.73 -35.88 0.29
CA GLU A 136 2.58 -35.87 1.76
C GLU A 136 2.95 -34.52 2.41
N LEU A 137 3.66 -33.64 1.68
CA LEU A 137 4.02 -32.30 2.14
C LEU A 137 2.92 -31.25 1.87
N GLN A 138 1.76 -31.64 1.34
CA GLN A 138 0.67 -30.70 1.08
C GLN A 138 0.14 -30.09 2.38
N VAL A 139 0.18 -28.77 2.45
CA VAL A 139 -0.33 -27.99 3.58
C VAL A 139 -1.66 -27.36 3.17
N SER A 140 -2.63 -27.39 4.07
CA SER A 140 -3.86 -26.61 3.90
C SER A 140 -3.53 -25.12 3.86
N ALA A 141 -3.74 -24.49 2.70
CA ALA A 141 -3.43 -23.09 2.48
C ALA A 141 -4.14 -22.17 3.48
N ASN A 142 -5.41 -22.45 3.80
CA ASN A 142 -6.21 -21.61 4.69
C ASN A 142 -5.71 -21.67 6.15
N TYR A 143 -5.49 -22.87 6.69
CA TYR A 143 -5.01 -23.01 8.07
C TYR A 143 -3.57 -22.52 8.21
N PHE A 144 -2.73 -22.78 7.22
CA PHE A 144 -1.36 -22.26 7.21
C PHE A 144 -1.33 -20.73 7.14
N ALA A 145 -2.11 -20.12 6.23
CA ALA A 145 -2.17 -18.68 6.09
C ALA A 145 -2.69 -18.00 7.36
N ALA A 146 -3.71 -18.56 8.01
CA ALA A 146 -4.21 -18.05 9.29
C ALA A 146 -3.14 -18.13 10.40
N GLY A 147 -2.47 -19.28 10.55
CA GLY A 147 -1.39 -19.45 11.53
C GLY A 147 -0.20 -18.52 11.26
N PHE A 148 0.17 -18.36 9.99
CA PHE A 148 1.23 -17.46 9.55
C PHE A 148 0.89 -15.99 9.86
N ALA A 149 -0.33 -15.55 9.55
CA ALA A 149 -0.78 -14.19 9.84
C ALA A 149 -0.78 -13.89 11.35
N ILE A 150 -1.21 -14.84 12.19
CA ILE A 150 -1.15 -14.71 13.66
C ILE A 150 0.30 -14.58 14.14
N LEU A 151 1.21 -15.42 13.63
CA LEU A 151 2.63 -15.38 13.98
C LEU A 151 3.28 -14.05 13.61
N ILE A 152 3.05 -13.56 12.38
CA ILE A 152 3.58 -12.28 11.91
C ILE A 152 3.02 -11.12 12.74
N THR A 153 1.73 -11.14 13.05
CA THR A 153 1.09 -10.11 13.89
C THR A 153 1.70 -10.10 15.30
N ALA A 154 1.88 -11.26 15.92
CA ALA A 154 2.52 -11.38 17.23
C ALA A 154 3.99 -10.91 17.20
N TYR A 155 4.72 -11.23 16.13
CA TYR A 155 6.09 -10.77 15.93
C TYR A 155 6.19 -9.24 15.85
N PHE A 156 5.35 -8.61 15.03
CA PHE A 156 5.33 -7.15 14.90
C PHE A 156 4.81 -6.46 16.15
N TRP A 157 3.85 -7.06 16.86
CA TRP A 157 3.41 -6.58 18.16
C TRP A 157 4.58 -6.55 19.16
N ARG A 158 5.34 -7.64 19.27
CA ARG A 158 6.53 -7.70 20.13
C ARG A 158 7.57 -6.66 19.73
N LYS A 159 7.84 -6.50 18.43
CA LYS A 159 8.74 -5.47 17.90
C LYS A 159 8.29 -4.05 18.25
N ASN A 160 6.99 -3.79 18.20
CA ASN A 160 6.42 -2.49 18.56
C ASN A 160 6.63 -2.18 20.04
N ILE A 161 6.45 -3.16 20.94
CA ILE A 161 6.71 -2.99 22.39
C ILE A 161 8.18 -2.66 22.67
N ILE A 162 9.12 -3.27 21.95
CA ILE A 162 10.57 -3.06 22.13
C ILE A 162 11.01 -1.67 21.61
N GLY A 163 10.20 -1.05 20.73
CA GLY A 163 10.56 0.16 19.99
C GLY A 163 11.39 -0.17 18.75
N ILE A 164 11.11 0.50 17.63
CA ILE A 164 11.77 0.25 16.33
C ILE A 164 12.77 1.38 16.03
N PRO A 165 14.06 1.26 16.41
CA PRO A 165 15.06 2.30 16.15
C PRO A 165 15.61 2.32 14.71
N GLU A 166 15.58 1.19 13.98
CA GLU A 166 16.32 1.01 12.71
C GLU A 166 15.46 1.02 11.42
N SER A 167 14.21 1.49 11.48
CA SER A 167 13.21 1.21 10.43
C SER A 167 13.64 1.63 9.01
N SER A 168 14.33 2.77 8.87
CA SER A 168 14.60 3.37 7.56
C SER A 168 15.63 2.62 6.69
N GLU A 169 16.64 1.99 7.28
CA GLU A 169 17.62 1.19 6.50
C GLU A 169 17.00 -0.12 6.02
N LYS A 170 16.20 -0.75 6.88
CA LYS A 170 15.48 -1.99 6.53
C LYS A 170 14.46 -1.74 5.43
N ALA A 171 13.72 -0.63 5.49
CA ALA A 171 12.82 -0.21 4.43
C ALA A 171 13.56 -0.05 3.08
N LEU A 172 14.73 0.59 3.06
CA LEU A 172 15.50 0.76 1.84
C LEU A 172 15.98 -0.59 1.26
N ARG A 173 16.39 -1.53 2.11
CA ARG A 173 16.77 -2.89 1.68
C ARG A 173 15.59 -3.68 1.14
N ILE A 174 14.42 -3.59 1.79
CA ILE A 174 13.19 -4.23 1.31
C ILE A 174 12.85 -3.68 -0.09
N MET A 175 12.85 -2.37 -0.25
CA MET A 175 12.58 -1.70 -1.53
C MET A 175 13.53 -2.17 -2.64
N GLN A 176 14.82 -2.34 -2.37
CA GLN A 176 15.79 -2.85 -3.34
C GLN A 176 15.47 -4.29 -3.79
N ILE A 177 15.14 -5.17 -2.84
CA ILE A 177 14.75 -6.56 -3.12
C ILE A 177 13.47 -6.58 -3.94
N THR A 178 12.45 -5.83 -3.52
CA THR A 178 11.17 -5.70 -4.20
C THR A 178 11.34 -5.17 -5.62
N THR A 179 12.15 -4.13 -5.82
CA THR A 179 12.45 -3.58 -7.15
C THR A 179 13.10 -4.63 -8.05
N SER A 180 14.06 -5.38 -7.51
CA SER A 180 14.73 -6.46 -8.26
C SER A 180 13.73 -7.54 -8.68
N MET A 181 12.81 -7.90 -7.80
CA MET A 181 11.74 -8.85 -8.08
C MET A 181 10.80 -8.37 -9.20
N VAL A 182 10.39 -7.09 -9.18
CA VAL A 182 9.59 -6.49 -10.27
C VAL A 182 10.34 -6.54 -11.61
N VAL A 183 11.63 -6.21 -11.63
CA VAL A 183 12.44 -6.27 -12.86
C VAL A 183 12.48 -7.69 -13.42
N ILE A 184 12.66 -8.70 -12.55
CA ILE A 184 12.65 -10.11 -12.95
C ILE A 184 11.28 -10.49 -13.54
N LEU A 185 10.18 -10.10 -12.89
CA LEU A 185 8.83 -10.36 -13.38
C LEU A 185 8.58 -9.70 -14.76
N ILE A 186 8.99 -8.46 -14.96
CA ILE A 186 8.86 -7.77 -16.25
C ILE A 186 9.63 -8.51 -17.34
N VAL A 187 10.89 -8.88 -17.07
CA VAL A 187 11.71 -9.65 -18.02
C VAL A 187 11.04 -10.99 -18.33
N TRP A 188 10.52 -11.69 -17.33
CA TRP A 188 9.83 -12.96 -17.50
C TRP A 188 8.54 -12.82 -18.33
N CYS A 189 7.77 -11.76 -18.11
CA CYS A 189 6.58 -11.45 -18.90
C CYS A 189 6.94 -11.18 -20.37
N ILE A 190 7.98 -10.39 -20.64
CA ILE A 190 8.45 -10.11 -22.01
C ILE A 190 8.90 -11.41 -22.70
N LEU A 191 9.68 -12.25 -22.01
CA LEU A 191 10.12 -13.54 -22.54
C LEU A 191 8.94 -14.47 -22.82
N THR A 192 7.96 -14.49 -21.92
CA THR A 192 6.72 -15.27 -22.08
C THR A 192 5.94 -14.82 -23.31
N ILE A 193 5.75 -13.51 -23.48
CA ILE A 193 5.06 -12.95 -24.66
C ILE A 193 5.82 -13.29 -25.94
N ALA A 194 7.15 -13.22 -25.93
CA ALA A 194 7.98 -13.54 -27.07
C ALA A 194 7.93 -15.04 -27.46
N ARG A 195 7.74 -15.94 -26.48
CA ARG A 195 7.73 -17.40 -26.69
C ARG A 195 6.36 -17.99 -26.95
N MET A 196 5.34 -17.52 -26.22
CA MET A 196 3.99 -18.10 -26.21
C MET A 196 2.95 -17.21 -26.91
N GLY A 197 3.35 -16.02 -27.37
CA GLY A 197 2.45 -15.02 -27.95
C GLY A 197 1.82 -14.11 -26.88
N HIS A 198 1.03 -13.14 -27.33
CA HIS A 198 0.31 -12.22 -26.44
C HIS A 198 -1.15 -12.64 -26.30
N ASN A 199 -1.69 -12.55 -25.08
CA ASN A 199 -3.12 -12.67 -24.85
C ASN A 199 -3.66 -11.26 -24.54
N PRO A 200 -4.50 -10.68 -25.42
CA PRO A 200 -4.99 -9.32 -25.19
C PRO A 200 -5.89 -9.28 -23.96
N VAL A 201 -5.76 -8.22 -23.15
CA VAL A 201 -6.67 -7.98 -22.04
C VAL A 201 -8.05 -7.68 -22.61
N PRO A 202 -9.09 -8.47 -22.28
CA PRO A 202 -10.42 -8.25 -22.81
C PRO A 202 -10.96 -6.90 -22.34
N TRP A 203 -11.72 -6.23 -23.20
CA TRP A 203 -12.39 -4.98 -22.84
C TRP A 203 -13.39 -5.22 -21.70
N PRO A 204 -13.59 -4.23 -20.81
CA PRO A 204 -14.53 -4.30 -19.69
C PRO A 204 -15.98 -4.13 -20.17
N THR A 205 -16.40 -5.01 -21.09
CA THR A 205 -17.78 -5.12 -21.59
C THR A 205 -18.56 -6.10 -20.73
N PRO A 206 -19.90 -5.98 -20.61
CA PRO A 206 -20.72 -6.88 -19.80
C PRO A 206 -20.49 -8.38 -20.04
N GLY A 207 -20.18 -8.79 -21.28
CA GLY A 207 -19.88 -10.19 -21.61
C GLY A 207 -18.51 -10.72 -21.15
N ASN A 208 -17.59 -9.84 -20.74
CA ASN A 208 -16.26 -10.20 -20.24
C ASN A 208 -16.12 -9.96 -18.72
N LEU A 209 -17.14 -9.38 -18.10
CA LEU A 209 -17.18 -9.13 -16.65
C LEU A 209 -17.75 -10.37 -15.97
N HIS A 210 -16.90 -11.06 -15.23
CA HIS A 210 -17.31 -12.19 -14.41
C HIS A 210 -17.27 -11.74 -12.95
N LEU A 211 -18.42 -11.29 -12.44
CA LEU A 211 -18.57 -10.96 -11.03
C LEU A 211 -18.74 -12.26 -10.24
N SER A 212 -17.74 -12.59 -9.43
CA SER A 212 -17.80 -13.78 -8.57
C SER A 212 -18.83 -13.60 -7.45
N ASP A 213 -19.32 -14.70 -6.91
CA ASP A 213 -20.28 -14.70 -5.80
C ASP A 213 -19.76 -13.94 -4.58
N ASP A 214 -18.46 -14.07 -4.30
CA ASP A 214 -17.77 -13.37 -3.22
C ASP A 214 -17.69 -11.85 -3.50
N ALA A 215 -17.50 -11.45 -4.76
CA ALA A 215 -17.46 -10.05 -5.15
C ALA A 215 -18.82 -9.35 -5.07
N LEU A 216 -19.91 -10.10 -5.23
CA LEU A 216 -21.27 -9.57 -5.12
C LEU A 216 -21.69 -9.38 -3.66
N GLY A 217 -21.19 -10.21 -2.74
CA GLY A 217 -21.53 -10.16 -1.32
C GLY A 217 -23.04 -10.10 -1.10
N TRP A 218 -23.51 -9.04 -0.45
CA TRP A 218 -24.94 -8.85 -0.14
C TRP A 218 -25.79 -8.47 -1.36
N LEU A 219 -25.17 -8.08 -2.47
CA LEU A 219 -25.85 -7.72 -3.73
C LEU A 219 -26.17 -8.94 -4.60
N LYS A 220 -25.69 -10.14 -4.22
CA LYS A 220 -25.85 -11.39 -5.00
C LYS A 220 -27.30 -11.72 -5.36
N ALA A 221 -28.25 -11.40 -4.49
CA ALA A 221 -29.68 -11.66 -4.70
C ALA A 221 -30.47 -10.46 -5.26
N THR A 222 -29.78 -9.37 -5.64
CA THR A 222 -30.43 -8.13 -6.07
C THR A 222 -30.27 -7.92 -7.58
N VAL A 223 -31.10 -7.05 -8.15
CA VAL A 223 -30.98 -6.61 -9.55
C VAL A 223 -29.80 -5.64 -9.74
N ALA A 224 -29.23 -5.13 -8.65
CA ALA A 224 -28.18 -4.11 -8.67
C ALA A 224 -26.96 -4.47 -9.53
N PRO A 225 -26.40 -5.70 -9.51
CA PRO A 225 -25.25 -6.06 -10.35
C PRO A 225 -25.55 -6.08 -11.85
N SER A 226 -26.83 -6.14 -12.25
CA SER A 226 -27.23 -6.04 -13.66
C SER A 226 -27.17 -4.61 -14.20
N ILE A 227 -27.12 -3.62 -13.31
CA ILE A 227 -26.94 -2.21 -13.67
C ILE A 227 -25.46 -1.98 -13.92
N THR A 228 -25.09 -1.62 -15.16
CA THR A 228 -23.69 -1.46 -15.59
C THR A 228 -22.88 -0.53 -14.68
N ALA A 229 -23.47 0.58 -14.23
CA ALA A 229 -22.80 1.51 -13.32
C ALA A 229 -22.43 0.87 -11.97
N ILE A 230 -23.31 0.01 -11.44
CA ILE A 230 -23.07 -0.70 -10.18
C ILE A 230 -22.03 -1.80 -10.38
N ALA A 231 -22.08 -2.54 -11.49
CA ALA A 231 -21.05 -3.52 -11.82
C ALA A 231 -19.65 -2.88 -11.95
N ILE A 232 -19.57 -1.70 -12.57
CA ILE A 232 -18.33 -0.93 -12.64
C ILE A 232 -17.88 -0.49 -11.25
N LEU A 233 -18.79 0.00 -10.41
CA LEU A 233 -18.49 0.41 -9.04
C LEU A 233 -17.96 -0.76 -8.20
N ILE A 234 -18.54 -1.96 -8.35
CA ILE A 234 -18.06 -3.19 -7.68
C ILE A 234 -16.64 -3.53 -8.15
N GLY A 235 -16.38 -3.46 -9.46
CA GLY A 235 -15.04 -3.74 -10.01
C GLY A 235 -13.99 -2.73 -9.56
N LEU A 236 -14.34 -1.45 -9.52
CA LEU A 236 -13.51 -0.39 -8.96
C LEU A 236 -13.26 -0.61 -7.46
N GLY A 237 -14.28 -1.01 -6.70
CA GLY A 237 -14.16 -1.29 -5.26
C GLY A 237 -13.15 -2.40 -4.96
N HIS A 238 -13.17 -3.49 -5.73
CA HIS A 238 -12.20 -4.60 -5.58
C HIS A 238 -10.79 -4.24 -6.06
N SER A 239 -10.65 -3.16 -6.84
CA SER A 239 -9.36 -2.64 -7.30
C SER A 239 -8.85 -1.48 -6.44
N LEU A 240 -9.66 -0.96 -5.51
CA LEU A 240 -9.39 0.27 -4.77
C LEU A 240 -8.14 0.16 -3.89
N LEU A 241 -7.85 -1.04 -3.38
CA LEU A 241 -6.64 -1.34 -2.60
C LEU A 241 -5.34 -1.08 -3.38
N ALA A 242 -5.39 -0.99 -4.72
CA ALA A 242 -4.21 -0.68 -5.51
C ALA A 242 -3.63 0.71 -5.19
N MET A 243 -4.44 1.65 -4.69
CA MET A 243 -4.05 3.01 -4.31
C MET A 243 -3.60 3.14 -2.84
N SER A 244 -3.77 2.10 -2.02
CA SER A 244 -3.47 2.16 -0.58
C SER A 244 -1.99 2.49 -0.33
N GLY A 245 -1.69 3.36 0.65
CA GLY A 245 -0.34 3.76 1.04
C GLY A 245 0.04 5.19 0.65
N GLU A 246 -0.80 5.94 -0.06
CA GLU A 246 -0.52 7.35 -0.39
C GLU A 246 -0.43 8.24 0.86
N GLU A 247 -1.17 7.90 1.92
CA GLU A 247 -1.20 8.64 3.16
C GLU A 247 0.14 8.59 3.92
N SER A 248 0.96 7.56 3.68
CA SER A 248 2.32 7.49 4.21
C SER A 248 3.19 8.65 3.74
N MET A 249 2.91 9.26 2.58
CA MET A 249 3.58 10.49 2.15
C MET A 249 3.42 11.63 3.16
N ALA A 250 2.20 11.84 3.64
CA ALA A 250 1.90 12.89 4.61
C ALA A 250 2.53 12.62 5.98
N GLN A 251 2.66 11.35 6.36
CA GLN A 251 3.29 10.94 7.63
C GLN A 251 4.81 11.13 7.60
N VAL A 252 5.45 10.72 6.50
CA VAL A 252 6.90 10.77 6.29
C VAL A 252 7.38 12.20 6.00
N TYR A 253 6.52 13.08 5.47
CA TYR A 253 6.84 14.48 5.17
C TYR A 253 7.48 15.23 6.36
N ARG A 254 7.06 14.93 7.59
CA ARG A 254 7.63 15.56 8.79
C ARG A 254 9.12 15.27 8.96
N GLU A 255 9.52 14.05 8.67
CA GLU A 255 10.86 13.51 8.92
C GLU A 255 11.79 13.74 7.73
N MET A 256 11.24 14.16 6.59
CA MET A 256 11.99 14.45 5.37
C MET A 256 12.92 15.66 5.52
N ALA A 257 14.12 15.54 4.96
CA ALA A 257 15.11 16.63 4.90
C ALA A 257 14.63 17.80 4.01
N ALA A 258 15.09 19.01 4.35
CA ALA A 258 14.84 20.20 3.54
C ALA A 258 15.56 20.13 2.18
N PRO A 259 15.00 20.68 1.07
CA PRO A 259 13.68 21.30 0.95
C PRO A 259 12.55 20.25 0.92
N LYS A 260 11.64 20.31 1.90
CA LYS A 260 10.68 19.23 2.17
C LYS A 260 9.67 19.02 1.03
N LEU A 261 9.01 20.10 0.58
CA LEU A 261 7.97 20.01 -0.45
C LEU A 261 8.53 19.47 -1.77
N LYS A 262 9.69 19.98 -2.20
CA LYS A 262 10.35 19.52 -3.43
C LYS A 262 10.82 18.06 -3.34
N ASN A 263 11.26 17.63 -2.16
CA ASN A 263 11.62 16.23 -1.93
C ASN A 263 10.37 15.34 -1.86
N LEU A 264 9.24 15.84 -1.36
CA LEU A 264 7.96 15.13 -1.35
C LEU A 264 7.40 14.97 -2.76
N GLU A 265 7.38 16.03 -3.56
CA GLU A 265 6.98 15.99 -4.97
C GLU A 265 7.80 14.97 -5.75
N ARG A 266 9.12 14.98 -5.57
CA ARG A 266 10.01 13.98 -6.17
C ARG A 266 9.71 12.56 -5.70
N ALA A 267 9.30 12.38 -4.45
CA ALA A 267 9.07 11.05 -3.87
C ALA A 267 7.76 10.48 -4.39
N GLY A 268 6.72 11.32 -4.51
CA GLY A 268 5.44 10.92 -5.10
C GLY A 268 5.46 10.76 -6.62
N PHE A 269 6.51 11.23 -7.30
CA PHE A 269 6.69 11.05 -8.75
C PHE A 269 7.38 9.74 -9.14
N ILE A 270 8.09 9.11 -8.21
CA ILE A 270 8.70 7.78 -8.39
C ILE A 270 7.61 6.74 -8.15
#